data_AF-A0A3R7KI50-F1
#
_entry.id   AF-A0A3R7KI50-F1
#
_cell.length_a   1.000
_cell.length_b   1.000
_cell.length_c   1.000
_cell.angle_alpha   90.00
_cell.angle_beta   90.00
_cell.angle_gamma   90.00
#
_symmetry.space_group_name_H-M   'P 1'
#
loop_
_entity.id
_entity.type
_entity.pdbx_description
1 polymer ?
#
loop_
_entity_poly.entity_id
_entity_poly.type
_entity_poly.pdbx_seq_one_letter_code
_entity_poly.pdbx_strand_id
1 'polypeptide(L)'
;MKNPTLPRFTLAAGIGMTLCFLLYAMTSFFGYMDFGKDVDGSILLMYRPLDEPEVLVAYIGVLSKLCASYALLFMACRNAIYHGLGWDVDKIPYWKHILAVTFLSVLMLIFGLFIPKIQIVLGFAGSITGGSLGFLLPALFVMYSGEWTWKNVGTFNYVCTYVMLIAGVVGIVFGTGATIHATIVG
;
A
#
# COMPACT_ATOMS: atom_id res chain seq x y z
N MET A 1 -20.31 -7.76 3.50
CA MET A 1 -21.56 -7.11 3.05
C MET A 1 -22.64 -8.18 2.88
N LYS A 2 -23.88 -7.95 3.33
CA LYS A 2 -24.94 -8.98 3.35
C LYS A 2 -25.63 -9.22 1.99
N ASN A 3 -25.43 -8.34 0.98
CA ASN A 3 -25.91 -8.50 -0.41
C ASN A 3 -25.04 -7.70 -1.39
N PRO A 4 -24.03 -8.30 -2.05
CA PRO A 4 -23.14 -7.58 -2.96
C PRO A 4 -23.85 -7.30 -4.29
N THR A 5 -24.14 -6.03 -4.57
CA THR A 5 -24.49 -5.56 -5.92
C THR A 5 -23.47 -4.51 -6.36
N LEU A 6 -23.15 -4.46 -7.66
CA LEU A 6 -22.21 -3.50 -8.25
C LEU A 6 -22.39 -2.06 -7.72
N PRO A 7 -23.58 -1.44 -7.76
CA PRO A 7 -23.74 -0.06 -7.31
C PRO A 7 -23.55 0.11 -5.80
N ARG A 8 -23.92 -0.88 -4.99
CA ARG A 8 -23.75 -0.82 -3.53
C ARG A 8 -22.28 -0.99 -3.13
N PHE A 9 -21.55 -1.84 -3.85
CA PHE A 9 -20.13 -2.02 -3.64
C PHE A 9 -19.36 -0.73 -4.00
N THR A 10 -19.64 -0.14 -5.16
CA THR A 10 -19.00 1.12 -5.59
C THR A 10 -19.36 2.27 -4.65
N LEU A 11 -20.60 2.36 -4.18
CA LEU A 11 -21.00 3.38 -3.22
C LEU A 11 -20.27 3.22 -1.88
N ALA A 12 -20.23 2.01 -1.33
CA ALA A 12 -19.53 1.73 -0.07
C ALA A 12 -18.02 2.01 -0.19
N ALA A 13 -17.39 1.60 -1.30
CA ALA A 13 -15.99 1.90 -1.58
C ALA A 13 -15.75 3.41 -1.74
N GLY A 14 -16.65 4.12 -2.43
CA GLY A 14 -16.57 5.57 -2.61
C GLY A 14 -16.69 6.34 -1.29
N ILE A 15 -17.62 5.97 -0.42
CA ILE A 15 -17.75 6.56 0.92
C ILE A 15 -16.49 6.30 1.75
N GLY A 16 -16.00 5.06 1.76
CA GLY A 16 -14.77 4.70 2.48
C GLY A 16 -13.55 5.48 1.98
N MET A 17 -13.36 5.57 0.68
CA MET A 17 -12.24 6.29 0.07
C MET A 17 -12.32 7.80 0.35
N THR A 18 -13.52 8.38 0.28
CA THR A 18 -13.72 9.81 0.58
C THR A 18 -13.41 10.11 2.05
N LEU A 19 -13.84 9.25 2.97
CA LEU A 19 -13.53 9.39 4.39
C LEU A 19 -12.01 9.30 4.65
N CYS A 20 -11.33 8.30 4.06
CA CYS A 20 -9.88 8.17 4.16
C CYS A 20 -9.16 9.41 3.61
N PHE A 21 -9.60 9.93 2.46
CA PHE A 21 -9.06 11.13 1.86
C PHE A 21 -9.18 12.35 2.78
N LEU A 22 -10.36 12.57 3.37
CA LEU A 22 -10.58 13.68 4.31
C LEU A 22 -9.69 13.56 5.56
N LEU A 23 -9.58 12.36 6.14
CA LEU A 23 -8.72 12.13 7.29
C LEU A 23 -7.25 12.40 6.95
N TYR A 24 -6.75 11.91 5.81
CA TYR A 24 -5.38 12.16 5.39
C TYR A 24 -5.13 13.63 5.06
N ALA A 25 -6.09 14.31 4.44
CA ALA A 25 -5.99 15.75 4.17
C ALA A 25 -5.93 16.55 5.46
N MET A 26 -6.78 16.24 6.45
CA MET A 26 -6.74 16.90 7.77
C MET A 26 -5.42 16.65 8.49
N THR A 27 -4.96 15.39 8.57
CA THR A 27 -3.68 15.05 9.20
C THR A 27 -2.51 15.76 8.51
N SER A 28 -2.51 15.84 7.19
CA SER A 28 -1.45 16.53 6.43
C SER A 28 -1.49 18.04 6.64
N PHE A 29 -2.69 18.63 6.66
CA PHE A 29 -2.87 20.07 6.87
C PHE A 29 -2.42 20.51 8.27
N PHE A 30 -2.91 19.84 9.32
CA PHE A 30 -2.51 20.15 10.70
C PHE A 30 -1.04 19.81 10.96
N GLY A 31 -0.53 18.69 10.43
CA GLY A 31 0.89 18.34 10.53
C GLY A 31 1.80 19.39 9.88
N TYR A 32 1.39 19.97 8.74
CA TYR A 32 2.14 21.06 8.13
C TYR A 32 2.03 22.37 8.94
N MET A 33 0.91 22.65 9.59
CA MET A 33 0.77 23.83 10.44
C MET A 33 1.66 23.78 11.70
N ASP A 34 1.84 22.59 12.29
CA ASP A 34 2.64 22.42 13.51
C ASP A 34 4.15 22.58 13.25
N PHE A 35 4.67 21.98 12.18
CA PHE A 35 6.11 21.93 11.90
C PHE A 35 6.56 22.88 10.78
N GLY A 36 5.61 23.43 10.01
CA GLY A 36 5.90 24.38 8.94
C GLY A 36 6.88 23.85 7.90
N LYS A 37 8.00 24.55 7.74
CA LYS A 37 9.02 24.22 6.73
C LYS A 37 9.96 23.09 7.15
N ASP A 38 9.96 22.73 8.43
CA ASP A 38 10.86 21.72 8.99
C ASP A 38 10.28 20.31 8.93
N VAL A 39 9.10 20.11 8.31
CA VAL A 39 8.46 18.80 8.15
C VAL A 39 9.40 17.82 7.46
N ASP A 40 9.75 16.75 8.20
CA ASP A 40 10.51 15.63 7.67
C ASP A 40 9.58 14.52 7.14
N GLY A 41 10.12 13.54 6.44
CA GLY A 41 9.38 12.43 5.86
C GLY A 41 8.60 11.57 6.88
N SER A 42 8.85 11.71 8.18
CA SER A 42 8.06 11.07 9.23
C SER A 42 7.67 12.08 10.28
N ILE A 43 6.45 12.60 10.18
CA ILE A 43 5.87 13.53 11.16
C ILE A 43 5.88 12.92 12.57
N LEU A 44 5.73 11.60 12.66
CA LEU A 44 5.76 10.91 13.94
C LEU A 44 7.08 11.18 14.67
N LEU A 45 8.23 11.02 14.01
CA LEU A 45 9.55 11.21 14.62
C LEU A 45 9.82 12.65 15.11
N MET A 46 9.03 13.62 14.67
CA MET A 46 9.18 15.03 15.05
C MET A 46 8.52 15.36 16.38
N TYR A 47 7.52 14.59 16.80
CA TYR A 47 6.87 14.79 18.09
C TYR A 47 7.71 14.17 19.22
N ARG A 48 7.78 14.87 20.36
CA ARG A 48 8.48 14.38 21.56
C ARG A 48 7.46 13.80 22.55
N PRO A 49 7.29 12.47 22.61
CA PRO A 49 6.21 11.85 23.37
C PRO A 49 6.38 11.98 24.89
N LEU A 50 7.57 12.34 25.40
CA LEU A 50 7.81 12.50 26.83
C LEU A 50 7.41 13.89 27.36
N ASP A 51 7.38 14.90 26.48
CA ASP A 51 7.11 16.28 26.86
C ASP A 51 5.59 16.57 26.92
N GLU A 52 4.80 15.81 26.15
CA GLU A 52 3.36 16.05 25.99
C GLU A 52 2.54 14.75 26.18
N PRO A 53 1.64 14.68 27.19
CA PRO A 53 0.90 13.45 27.51
C PRO A 53 -0.10 13.06 26.42
N GLU A 54 -0.62 14.02 25.65
CA GLU A 54 -1.57 13.77 24.55
C GLU A 54 -0.89 13.02 23.39
N VAL A 55 0.32 13.45 23.04
CA VAL A 55 1.18 12.81 22.04
C VAL A 55 1.54 11.40 22.49
N LEU A 56 1.85 11.19 23.78
CA LEU A 56 2.17 9.86 24.32
C LEU A 56 1.04 8.86 24.10
N VAL A 57 -0.20 9.25 24.38
CA VAL A 57 -1.38 8.40 24.19
C VAL A 57 -1.56 8.07 22.70
N ALA A 58 -1.40 9.06 21.81
CA ALA A 58 -1.45 8.83 20.37
C ALA A 58 -0.37 7.85 19.91
N TYR A 59 0.84 7.94 20.45
CA TYR A 59 1.94 7.01 20.19
C TYR A 59 1.62 5.57 20.60
N ILE A 60 1.04 5.36 21.77
CA ILE A 60 0.60 4.03 22.23
C ILE A 60 -0.45 3.47 21.25
N GLY A 61 -1.37 4.32 20.79
CA GLY A 61 -2.35 3.98 19.75
C GLY A 61 -1.70 3.55 18.44
N VAL A 62 -0.71 4.29 17.95
CA VAL A 62 0.03 3.93 16.73
C VAL A 62 0.81 2.62 16.92
N LEU A 63 1.50 2.45 18.05
CA LEU A 63 2.25 1.22 18.34
C LEU A 63 1.34 -0.02 18.37
N SER A 64 0.21 0.06 19.08
CA SER A 64 -0.76 -1.04 19.12
C SER A 64 -1.34 -1.36 17.74
N LYS A 65 -1.68 -0.35 16.94
CA LYS A 65 -2.14 -0.51 15.55
C LYS A 65 -1.06 -1.17 14.69
N LEU A 66 0.21 -0.78 14.83
CA LEU A 66 1.31 -1.35 14.07
C LEU A 66 1.50 -2.84 14.39
N CYS A 67 1.44 -3.23 15.66
CA CYS A 67 1.48 -4.64 16.07
C CYS A 67 0.37 -5.47 15.42
N ALA A 68 -0.88 -4.99 15.50
CA ALA A 68 -2.02 -5.69 14.90
C ALA A 68 -1.93 -5.75 13.37
N SER A 69 -1.55 -4.63 12.73
CA SER A 69 -1.42 -4.54 11.27
C SER A 69 -0.32 -5.46 10.73
N TYR A 70 0.81 -5.53 11.45
CA TYR A 70 1.93 -6.39 11.07
C TYR A 70 1.52 -7.86 11.09
N ALA A 71 0.81 -8.30 12.13
CA ALA A 71 0.33 -9.68 12.22
C ALA A 71 -0.60 -10.07 11.05
N LEU A 72 -1.54 -9.18 10.70
CA LEU A 72 -2.47 -9.39 9.58
C LEU A 72 -1.74 -9.43 8.24
N LEU A 73 -0.80 -8.50 8.01
CA LEU A 73 -0.06 -8.43 6.76
C LEU A 73 0.91 -9.60 6.60
N PHE A 74 1.53 -10.04 7.69
CA PHE A 74 2.40 -11.20 7.72
C PHE A 74 1.64 -12.49 7.34
N MET A 75 0.41 -12.64 7.82
CA MET A 75 -0.47 -13.75 7.42
C MET A 75 -0.80 -13.72 5.93
N ALA A 76 -1.12 -12.55 5.37
CA ALA A 76 -1.38 -12.40 3.94
C ALA A 76 -0.14 -12.72 3.08
N CYS A 77 1.04 -12.21 3.48
CA CYS A 77 2.31 -12.47 2.81
C CYS A 77 2.64 -13.97 2.78
N ARG A 78 2.49 -14.64 3.92
CA ARG A 78 2.68 -16.10 4.02
C ARG A 78 1.76 -16.86 3.07
N ASN A 79 0.47 -16.53 3.04
CA ASN A 79 -0.50 -17.21 2.19
C ASN A 79 -0.20 -16.98 0.70
N ALA A 80 0.26 -15.79 0.32
CA ALA A 80 0.69 -15.48 -1.04
C ALA A 80 1.91 -16.30 -1.46
N ILE A 81 2.91 -16.46 -0.57
CA ILE A 81 4.10 -17.28 -0.82
C ILE A 81 3.71 -18.76 -0.99
N TYR A 82 2.83 -19.29 -0.15
CA TYR A 82 2.38 -20.69 -0.26
C TYR A 82 1.62 -20.95 -1.56
N HIS A 83 0.73 -20.05 -1.96
CA HIS A 83 0.08 -20.14 -3.27
C HIS A 83 1.09 -20.04 -4.43
N GLY A 84 2.06 -19.13 -4.34
CA GLY A 84 3.10 -18.97 -5.37
C GLY A 84 4.01 -20.19 -5.52
N LEU A 85 4.27 -20.92 -4.43
CA LEU A 85 5.03 -22.17 -4.43
C LEU A 85 4.18 -23.41 -4.78
N GLY A 86 2.87 -23.24 -5.01
CA GLY A 86 1.94 -24.35 -5.26
C GLY A 86 1.74 -25.27 -4.06
N TRP A 87 1.99 -24.79 -2.85
CA TRP A 87 1.80 -25.56 -1.62
C TRP A 87 0.38 -25.39 -1.11
N ASP A 88 -0.34 -26.50 -0.98
CA ASP A 88 -1.65 -26.53 -0.31
C ASP A 88 -1.48 -26.07 1.14
N VAL A 89 -2.01 -24.88 1.46
CA VAL A 89 -1.92 -24.23 2.78
C VAL A 89 -2.39 -25.16 3.91
N ASP A 90 -3.35 -26.04 3.62
CA ASP A 90 -3.96 -26.96 4.58
C ASP A 90 -3.19 -28.27 4.78
N LYS A 91 -2.20 -28.59 3.93
CA LYS A 91 -1.43 -29.85 3.99
C LYS A 91 0.07 -29.66 4.25
N ILE A 92 0.50 -28.45 4.60
CA ILE A 92 1.93 -28.16 4.81
C ILE A 92 2.42 -28.82 6.10
N PRO A 93 3.50 -29.64 6.05
CA PRO A 93 4.10 -30.16 7.27
C PRO A 93 4.66 -29.03 8.13
N TYR A 94 4.44 -29.11 9.45
CA TYR A 94 4.79 -28.07 10.43
C TYR A 94 6.24 -27.56 10.32
N TRP A 95 7.20 -28.43 9.98
CA TRP A 95 8.60 -28.01 9.85
C TRP A 95 8.85 -27.07 8.66
N LYS A 96 8.20 -27.31 7.51
CA LYS A 96 8.26 -26.39 6.36
C LYS A 96 7.58 -25.06 6.67
N HIS A 97 6.50 -25.10 7.44
CA HIS A 97 5.81 -23.90 7.90
C HIS A 97 6.70 -23.03 8.80
N ILE A 98 7.30 -23.64 9.82
CA ILE A 98 8.22 -22.96 10.74
C ILE A 98 9.41 -22.38 10.00
N LEU A 99 10.01 -23.14 9.07
CA LEU A 99 11.14 -22.67 8.27
C LEU A 99 10.75 -21.44 7.44
N ALA A 100 9.64 -21.49 6.71
CA ALA A 100 9.19 -20.39 5.87
C ALA A 100 8.86 -19.13 6.68
N VAL A 101 8.17 -19.27 7.82
CA VAL A 101 7.79 -18.15 8.69
C VAL A 101 9.02 -17.53 9.37
N THR A 102 9.95 -18.36 9.85
CA THR A 102 11.19 -17.90 10.48
C THR A 102 12.05 -17.16 9.47
N PHE A 103 12.21 -17.73 8.27
CA PHE A 103 12.95 -17.09 7.18
C PHE A 103 12.33 -15.75 6.79
N LEU A 104 11.01 -15.68 6.61
CA LEU A 104 10.31 -14.44 6.29
C LEU A 104 10.47 -13.38 7.39
N SER A 105 10.35 -13.78 8.65
CA SER A 105 10.54 -12.88 9.80
C SER A 105 11.97 -12.33 9.88
N VAL A 106 12.97 -13.17 9.66
CA VAL A 106 14.39 -12.76 9.65
C VAL A 106 14.66 -11.80 8.50
N LEU A 107 14.12 -12.07 7.30
CA LEU A 107 14.25 -11.15 6.17
C LEU A 107 13.63 -9.77 6.47
N MET A 108 12.42 -9.75 7.04
CA MET A 108 11.76 -8.48 7.41
C MET A 108 12.55 -7.73 8.49
N LEU A 109 13.13 -8.43 9.45
CA LEU A 109 13.99 -7.84 10.48
C LEU A 109 15.27 -7.23 9.86
N ILE A 110 15.90 -7.94 8.93
CA ILE A 110 17.08 -7.44 8.20
C ILE A 110 16.72 -6.16 7.43
N PHE A 111 15.63 -6.16 6.67
CA PHE A 111 15.18 -4.97 5.95
C PHE A 111 14.88 -3.79 6.87
N GLY A 112 14.21 -4.05 8.01
CA GLY A 112 13.93 -3.01 9.00
C GLY A 112 15.19 -2.45 9.67
N LEU A 113 16.25 -3.25 9.83
CA LEU A 113 17.52 -2.81 10.42
C LEU A 113 18.36 -1.98 9.44
N PHE A 114 18.38 -2.35 8.16
CA PHE A 114 19.23 -1.70 7.16
C PHE A 114 18.59 -0.51 6.45
N ILE A 115 17.26 -0.34 6.52
CA ILE A 115 16.55 0.77 5.86
C ILE A 115 16.13 1.81 6.90
N PRO A 116 16.92 2.86 7.14
CA PRO A 116 16.65 3.85 8.19
C PRO A 116 15.53 4.83 7.85
N LYS A 117 15.19 4.99 6.56
CA LYS A 117 14.17 5.94 6.09
C LYS A 117 12.93 5.19 5.60
N ILE A 118 11.81 5.36 6.31
CA ILE A 118 10.51 4.78 5.93
C ILE A 118 10.03 5.24 4.55
N GLN A 119 10.43 6.44 4.13
CA GLN A 119 10.04 7.03 2.84
C GLN A 119 10.53 6.23 1.65
N ILE A 120 11.69 5.59 1.75
CA ILE A 120 12.23 4.73 0.68
C ILE A 120 11.33 3.52 0.48
N VAL A 121 10.95 2.86 1.59
CA VAL A 121 10.08 1.68 1.56
C VAL A 121 8.69 2.05 1.06
N LEU A 122 8.11 3.14 1.56
CA LEU A 122 6.80 3.63 1.12
C LEU A 122 6.81 4.06 -0.35
N GLY A 123 7.90 4.66 -0.83
CA GLY A 123 8.09 5.05 -2.23
C GLY A 123 8.13 3.85 -3.19
N PHE A 124 8.93 2.83 -2.87
CA PHE A 124 8.97 1.58 -3.65
C PHE A 124 7.66 0.80 -3.57
N ALA A 125 7.10 0.63 -2.37
CA ALA A 125 5.86 -0.09 -2.18
C ALA A 125 4.70 0.59 -2.93
N GLY A 126 4.60 1.92 -2.86
CA GLY A 126 3.57 2.71 -3.52
C GLY A 126 3.72 2.72 -5.05
N SER A 127 4.93 2.94 -5.56
CA SER A 127 5.17 3.00 -7.02
C SER A 127 4.94 1.65 -7.70
N ILE A 128 5.50 0.57 -7.14
CA ILE A 128 5.37 -0.77 -7.71
C ILE A 128 3.95 -1.29 -7.50
N THR A 129 3.48 -1.34 -6.26
CA THR A 129 2.19 -1.98 -5.93
C THR A 129 1.01 -1.11 -6.34
N GLY A 130 1.07 0.20 -6.08
CA GLY A 130 0.01 1.13 -6.46
C GLY A 130 -0.10 1.30 -7.98
N GLY A 131 1.02 1.41 -8.68
CA GLY A 131 1.04 1.46 -10.14
C GLY A 131 0.55 0.16 -10.80
N SER A 132 1.01 -0.99 -10.31
CA SER A 132 0.63 -2.30 -10.88
C SER A 132 -0.79 -2.73 -10.50
N LEU A 133 -1.11 -2.83 -9.21
CA LEU A 133 -2.42 -3.31 -8.75
C LEU A 133 -3.52 -2.25 -8.89
N GLY A 134 -3.18 -0.97 -8.75
CA GLY A 134 -4.16 0.12 -8.76
C GLY A 134 -4.54 0.60 -10.16
N PHE A 135 -3.61 0.58 -11.12
CA PHE A 135 -3.84 1.15 -12.45
C PHE A 135 -3.60 0.14 -13.58
N LEU A 136 -2.47 -0.57 -13.57
CA LEU A 136 -2.09 -1.47 -14.67
C LEU A 136 -3.02 -2.69 -14.78
N LEU A 137 -3.18 -3.46 -13.70
CA LEU A 137 -3.98 -4.70 -13.72
C LEU A 137 -5.46 -4.45 -14.00
N PRO A 138 -6.13 -3.45 -13.39
CA PRO A 138 -7.52 -3.14 -13.74
C PRO A 138 -7.68 -2.79 -15.22
N ALA A 139 -6.76 -2.03 -15.80
CA ALA A 139 -6.78 -1.71 -17.22
C ALA A 139 -6.62 -2.97 -18.09
N LEU A 140 -5.69 -3.86 -17.73
CA LEU A 140 -5.49 -5.13 -18.43
C LEU A 140 -6.70 -6.06 -18.31
N PHE A 141 -7.31 -6.17 -17.13
CA PHE A 141 -8.51 -6.99 -16.95
C PHE A 141 -9.68 -6.48 -17.81
N VAL A 142 -9.86 -5.17 -17.91
CA VAL A 142 -10.89 -4.59 -18.78
C VAL A 142 -10.60 -4.87 -20.27
N MET A 143 -9.34 -4.79 -20.70
CA MET A 143 -8.97 -5.10 -22.09
C MET A 143 -9.11 -6.59 -22.45
N TYR A 144 -8.79 -7.50 -21.53
CA TYR A 144 -8.76 -8.95 -21.78
C TYR A 144 -10.05 -9.70 -21.43
N SER A 145 -11.03 -9.07 -20.77
CA SER A 145 -12.25 -9.76 -20.30
C SER A 145 -13.39 -9.92 -21.32
N GLY A 146 -13.28 -9.38 -22.55
CA GLY A 146 -14.16 -9.76 -23.68
C GLY A 146 -14.57 -8.62 -24.63
N GLU A 147 -14.69 -8.94 -25.93
CA GLU A 147 -15.08 -8.11 -27.07
C GLU A 147 -14.58 -6.65 -27.07
N TRP A 148 -13.27 -6.46 -26.87
CA TRP A 148 -12.60 -5.16 -26.94
C TRP A 148 -12.56 -4.61 -28.38
N THR A 149 -13.71 -4.12 -28.82
CA THR A 149 -13.88 -3.46 -30.12
C THR A 149 -14.40 -2.04 -29.87
N TRP A 150 -13.91 -1.08 -30.65
CA TRP A 150 -14.27 0.34 -30.57
C TRP A 150 -15.79 0.60 -30.54
N LYS A 151 -16.55 -0.32 -31.16
CA LYS A 151 -18.01 -0.27 -31.29
C LYS A 151 -18.79 -0.75 -30.04
N ASN A 152 -18.18 -1.61 -29.20
CA ASN A 152 -18.85 -2.25 -28.06
C ASN A 152 -18.59 -1.53 -26.72
N VAL A 153 -17.42 -0.90 -26.57
CA VAL A 153 -16.97 -0.32 -25.28
C VAL A 153 -17.30 1.18 -25.17
N GLY A 154 -17.45 1.86 -26.30
CA GLY A 154 -17.61 3.31 -26.38
C GLY A 154 -16.28 4.06 -26.25
N THR A 155 -16.17 5.21 -26.93
CA THR A 155 -14.93 6.00 -27.04
C THR A 155 -14.40 6.44 -25.68
N PHE A 156 -15.28 6.80 -24.74
CA PHE A 156 -14.90 7.27 -23.41
C PHE A 156 -14.18 6.19 -22.59
N ASN A 157 -14.79 5.01 -22.45
CA ASN A 157 -14.20 3.90 -21.71
C ASN A 157 -12.91 3.41 -22.38
N TYR A 158 -12.88 3.35 -23.71
CA TYR A 158 -11.67 2.99 -24.46
C TYR A 158 -10.50 3.94 -24.13
N VAL A 159 -10.71 5.25 -24.22
CA VAL A 159 -9.67 6.24 -23.90
C VAL A 159 -9.28 6.17 -22.42
N CYS A 160 -10.24 6.07 -21.50
CA CYS A 160 -9.96 5.95 -20.07
C CYS A 160 -9.09 4.75 -19.73
N THR A 161 -9.33 3.58 -20.33
CA THR A 161 -8.52 2.38 -20.08
C THR A 161 -7.08 2.54 -20.54
N TYR A 162 -6.83 3.17 -21.71
CA TYR A 162 -5.47 3.48 -22.15
C TYR A 162 -4.79 4.53 -21.26
N VAL A 163 -5.53 5.55 -20.82
CA VAL A 163 -4.99 6.55 -19.88
C VAL A 163 -4.60 5.89 -18.56
N MET A 164 -5.43 4.98 -18.01
CA MET A 164 -5.10 4.24 -16.80
C MET A 164 -3.87 3.34 -16.99
N LEU A 165 -3.76 2.66 -18.13
CA LEU A 165 -2.60 1.83 -18.46
C LEU A 165 -1.31 2.66 -18.50
N ILE A 166 -1.33 3.77 -19.26
CA ILE A 166 -0.17 4.67 -19.40
C ILE A 166 0.18 5.29 -18.05
N ALA A 167 -0.82 5.78 -17.30
CA ALA A 167 -0.61 6.34 -15.96
C ALA A 167 0.00 5.32 -15.00
N GLY A 168 -0.42 4.05 -15.07
CA GLY A 168 0.19 2.95 -14.32
C GLY A 168 1.66 2.74 -14.66
N VAL A 169 1.99 2.65 -15.96
CA VAL A 169 3.39 2.49 -16.41
C VAL A 169 4.25 3.69 -16.00
N VAL A 170 3.75 4.91 -16.22
CA VAL A 170 4.42 6.16 -15.81
C VAL A 170 4.62 6.16 -14.30
N GLY A 171 3.59 5.83 -13.51
CA GLY A 171 3.67 5.77 -12.05
C GLY A 171 4.73 4.77 -11.55
N ILE A 172 4.84 3.60 -12.17
CA ILE A 172 5.86 2.60 -11.83
C ILE A 172 7.26 3.12 -12.19
N VAL A 173 7.47 3.58 -13.43
CA VAL A 173 8.79 3.98 -13.92
C VAL A 173 9.29 5.23 -13.19
N PHE A 174 8.49 6.30 -13.16
CA PHE A 174 8.86 7.54 -12.51
C PHE A 174 8.88 7.41 -10.99
N GLY A 175 7.95 6.65 -10.41
CA GLY A 175 7.92 6.44 -8.96
C GLY A 175 9.13 5.64 -8.46
N THR A 176 9.50 4.57 -9.17
CA THR A 176 10.70 3.78 -8.85
C THR A 176 11.96 4.62 -9.08
N GLY A 177 12.04 5.34 -10.21
CA GLY A 177 13.15 6.24 -10.53
C GLY A 177 13.34 7.34 -9.50
N ALA A 178 12.26 7.99 -9.05
CA ALA A 178 12.29 9.00 -8.00
C ALA A 178 12.74 8.41 -6.66
N THR A 179 12.30 7.20 -6.32
CA THR A 179 12.71 6.54 -5.07
C THR A 179 14.19 6.17 -5.10
N ILE A 180 14.71 5.68 -6.24
CA ILE A 180 16.14 5.39 -6.42
C ILE A 180 16.95 6.68 -6.32
N HIS A 181 16.54 7.75 -7.01
CA HIS A 181 17.22 9.03 -6.97
C HIS A 181 17.25 9.60 -5.53
N ALA A 182 16.12 9.56 -4.82
CA ALA A 182 16.04 9.97 -3.42
C ALA A 182 16.95 9.13 -2.51
N THR A 183 17.11 7.84 -2.81
CA THR A 183 18.02 6.95 -2.05
C THR A 183 19.49 7.26 -2.29
N ILE A 184 19.87 7.65 -3.51
CA ILE A 184 21.26 7.93 -3.89
C ILE A 184 21.69 9.33 -3.43
N VAL A 185 20.81 10.32 -3.59
CA VAL A 185 21.14 11.73 -3.31
C VAL A 185 21.03 12.06 -1.82
N GLY A 186 20.25 11.29 -1.06
CA GLY A 186 20.21 11.34 0.41
C GLY A 186 19.24 12.36 0.96
#